data_AF-A0A177CM60-F1
#
_entry.id   AF-A0A177CM60-F1
#
_cell.length_a   1.000
_cell.length_b   1.000
_cell.length_c   1.000
_cell.angle_alpha   90.00
_cell.angle_beta   90.00
_cell.angle_gamma   90.00
#
_symmetry.space_group_name_H-M   'P 1'
#
loop_
_entity.id
_entity.type
_entity.pdbx_description
1 polymer ?
#
loop_
_entity_poly.entity_id
_entity_poly.type
_entity_poly.pdbx_seq_one_letter_code
_entity_poly.pdbx_strand_id
1 'polypeptide(L)'
;MWRELQLDWTKHTEREVKIGLTELMGTAWFRRVWISQEVANATEAIVCAGDNVASSHIFAAAPIMRDIKPSPLCQAVLDNMPCPLRNVTWWSLQPDLLTLLRKFGNSEASDPRDNIYALLGISSDGVKALVLQPGYTKLARQLVHVASTLISGSIAEAPSPFPDMTSLLRSTMYLPYAIIDMIAETDSVVQ
;
A
#
# COMPACT_ATOMS: atom_id res chain seq x y z
N MET A 1 13.49 3.08 -39.76
CA MET A 1 13.15 4.51 -39.61
C MET A 1 12.79 4.76 -38.15
N TRP A 2 13.79 4.77 -37.29
CA TRP A 2 13.66 5.12 -35.88
C TRP A 2 14.16 6.56 -35.77
N ARG A 3 13.26 7.52 -35.58
CA ARG A 3 13.67 8.87 -35.20
C ARG A 3 13.80 8.88 -33.70
N GLU A 4 15.05 8.95 -33.26
CA GLU A 4 15.45 9.40 -31.95
C GLU A 4 14.69 10.68 -31.61
N LEU A 5 13.65 10.56 -30.78
CA LEU A 5 13.22 11.66 -29.93
C LEU A 5 14.27 11.75 -28.81
N GLN A 6 15.40 12.37 -29.14
CA GLN A 6 16.22 13.01 -28.13
C GLN A 6 15.36 14.12 -27.51
N LEU A 7 14.60 13.76 -26.47
CA LEU A 7 14.05 14.73 -25.53
C LEU A 7 15.22 15.59 -25.05
N ASP A 8 15.16 16.87 -25.35
CA ASP A 8 16.17 17.84 -24.96
C ASP A 8 16.09 18.07 -23.44
N TRP A 9 16.76 17.20 -22.70
CA TRP A 9 16.84 17.23 -21.23
C TRP A 9 17.52 18.51 -20.69
N THR A 10 17.99 19.43 -21.56
CA THR A 10 18.70 20.66 -21.15
C THR A 10 17.79 21.83 -20.81
N LYS A 11 16.47 21.71 -20.99
CA LYS A 11 15.54 22.85 -20.82
C LYS A 11 15.10 23.13 -19.38
N HIS A 12 15.27 22.17 -18.47
CA HIS A 12 14.81 22.32 -17.08
C HIS A 12 15.99 22.44 -16.12
N THR A 13 15.94 23.48 -15.30
CA THR A 13 16.85 23.62 -14.17
C THR A 13 16.65 22.47 -13.19
N GLU A 14 17.70 22.12 -12.44
CA GLU A 14 17.61 21.11 -11.38
C GLU A 14 16.47 21.41 -10.40
N ARG A 15 16.24 22.70 -10.12
CA ARG A 15 15.16 23.17 -9.26
C ARG A 15 13.78 22.84 -9.82
N GLU A 16 13.54 23.08 -11.11
CA GLU A 16 12.25 22.77 -11.75
C GLU A 16 11.98 21.27 -11.76
N VAL A 17 13.01 20.45 -11.99
CA VAL A 17 12.88 18.98 -11.93
C VAL A 17 12.50 18.53 -10.51
N LYS A 18 13.15 19.08 -9.47
CA LYS A 18 12.81 18.75 -8.08
C LYS A 18 11.38 19.16 -7.71
N ILE A 19 10.95 20.35 -8.13
CA ILE A 19 9.59 20.83 -7.89
C ILE A 19 8.58 19.90 -8.58
N GLY A 20 8.74 19.64 -9.89
CA GLY A 20 7.82 18.80 -10.65
C GLY A 20 7.72 17.38 -10.11
N LEU A 21 8.85 16.76 -9.72
CA LEU A 21 8.83 15.44 -9.09
C LEU A 21 8.12 15.46 -7.72
N THR A 22 8.34 16.49 -6.92
CA THR A 22 7.69 16.64 -5.61
C THR A 22 6.17 16.81 -5.77
N GLU A 23 5.74 17.64 -6.72
CA GLU A 23 4.32 17.87 -7.01
C GLU A 23 3.66 16.59 -7.55
N LEU A 24 4.31 15.89 -8.48
CA LEU A 24 3.80 14.64 -9.04
C LEU A 24 3.62 13.56 -7.97
N MET A 25 4.61 13.39 -7.09
CA MET A 25 4.52 12.49 -5.92
C MET A 25 3.49 12.93 -4.88
N GLY A 26 3.09 14.21 -4.90
CA GLY A 26 2.02 14.77 -4.06
C GLY A 26 0.61 14.63 -4.64
N THR A 27 0.45 14.05 -5.82
CA THR A 27 -0.88 13.89 -6.45
C THR A 27 -1.77 12.89 -5.69
N ALA A 28 -3.08 12.99 -5.90
CA ALA A 28 -4.07 12.07 -5.31
C ALA A 28 -3.86 10.62 -5.76
N TRP A 29 -3.22 10.39 -6.90
CA TRP A 29 -2.94 9.03 -7.38
C TRP A 29 -2.16 8.22 -6.34
N PHE A 30 -1.08 8.78 -5.77
CA PHE A 30 -0.27 8.11 -4.74
C PHE A 30 -1.00 7.89 -3.40
N ARG A 31 -2.18 8.48 -3.22
CA ARG A 31 -2.96 8.33 -1.98
C ARG A 31 -4.04 7.26 -2.09
N ARG A 32 -4.41 6.81 -3.28
CA ARG A 32 -5.52 5.85 -3.48
C ARG A 32 -5.08 4.43 -3.13
N VAL A 33 -5.89 3.73 -2.33
CA VAL A 33 -5.53 2.37 -1.86
C VAL A 33 -5.36 1.36 -3.01
N TRP A 34 -6.19 1.45 -4.05
CA TRP A 34 -6.14 0.52 -5.18
C TRP A 34 -4.82 0.58 -5.96
N ILE A 35 -4.10 1.72 -5.90
CA ILE A 35 -2.78 1.84 -6.53
C ILE A 35 -1.77 0.87 -5.94
N SER A 36 -1.89 0.55 -4.64
CA SER A 36 -1.01 -0.44 -4.02
C SER A 36 -1.12 -1.81 -4.70
N GLN A 37 -2.32 -2.24 -5.08
CA GLN A 37 -2.50 -3.48 -5.85
C GLN A 37 -2.01 -3.37 -7.28
N GLU A 38 -2.41 -2.29 -7.97
CA GLU A 38 -2.07 -2.08 -9.38
C GLU A 38 -0.55 -2.11 -9.57
N VAL A 39 0.18 -1.44 -8.67
CA VAL A 39 1.63 -1.33 -8.71
C VAL A 39 2.30 -2.63 -8.25
N ALA A 40 1.81 -3.26 -7.18
CA ALA A 40 2.41 -4.50 -6.69
C ALA A 40 2.22 -5.68 -7.66
N ASN A 41 1.09 -5.79 -8.33
CA ASN A 41 0.81 -6.91 -9.24
C ASN A 41 1.36 -6.70 -10.66
N ALA A 42 1.76 -5.47 -11.01
CA ALA A 42 2.35 -5.19 -12.30
C ALA A 42 3.71 -5.89 -12.47
N THR A 43 3.96 -6.41 -13.68
CA THR A 43 5.28 -6.90 -14.10
C THR A 43 6.11 -5.80 -14.75
N GLU A 44 5.46 -4.83 -15.38
CA GLU A 44 6.04 -3.65 -16.00
C GLU A 44 5.09 -2.47 -15.81
N ALA A 45 5.64 -1.26 -15.66
CA ALA A 45 4.82 -0.05 -15.56
C ALA A 45 5.53 1.17 -16.14
N ILE A 46 4.71 2.12 -16.57
CA ILE A 46 5.11 3.47 -16.95
C ILE A 46 4.35 4.47 -16.10
N VAL A 47 4.99 5.59 -15.80
CA VAL A 47 4.38 6.74 -15.13
C VAL A 47 4.12 7.80 -16.18
N CYS A 48 2.85 8.18 -16.33
CA CYS A 48 2.40 9.20 -17.26
C CYS A 48 1.97 10.46 -16.49
N ALA A 49 2.47 11.63 -16.90
CA ALA A 49 2.13 12.92 -16.32
C ALA A 49 1.97 13.97 -17.44
N GLY A 50 0.72 14.20 -17.87
CA GLY A 50 0.44 14.96 -19.09
C GLY A 50 1.02 14.24 -20.30
N ASP A 51 1.80 14.96 -21.11
CA ASP A 51 2.49 14.41 -22.29
C ASP A 51 3.82 13.68 -21.96
N ASN A 52 4.22 13.67 -20.68
CA ASN A 52 5.46 13.06 -20.25
C ASN A 52 5.25 11.61 -19.80
N VAL A 53 6.20 10.74 -20.18
CA VAL A 53 6.19 9.32 -19.82
C VAL A 53 7.57 8.93 -19.31
N ALA A 54 7.63 8.19 -18.21
CA ALA A 54 8.86 7.60 -17.68
C ALA A 54 8.62 6.12 -17.33
N SER A 55 9.67 5.29 -17.41
CA SER A 55 9.56 3.94 -16.85
C SER A 55 9.44 4.00 -15.33
N SER A 56 8.75 3.03 -14.74
CA SER A 56 8.70 2.84 -13.28
C SER A 56 10.10 2.75 -12.66
N HIS A 57 11.08 2.20 -13.39
CA HIS A 57 12.46 2.07 -12.94
C HIS A 57 13.11 3.44 -12.69
N ILE A 58 13.02 4.32 -13.69
CA ILE A 58 13.58 5.67 -13.60
C ILE A 58 12.82 6.46 -12.53
N PHE A 59 11.49 6.33 -12.53
CA PHE A 59 10.65 7.06 -11.60
C PHE A 59 10.89 6.66 -10.14
N ALA A 60 11.01 5.37 -9.84
CA ALA A 60 11.31 4.86 -8.50
C ALA A 60 12.69 5.30 -7.97
N ALA A 61 13.68 5.43 -8.87
CA ALA A 61 15.01 5.91 -8.51
C ALA A 61 15.10 7.45 -8.40
N ALA A 62 14.15 8.19 -9.00
CA ALA A 62 14.23 9.64 -9.12
C ALA A 62 14.35 10.39 -7.78
N PRO A 63 13.64 10.02 -6.69
CA PRO A 63 13.79 10.69 -5.42
C PRO A 63 15.21 10.57 -4.83
N ILE A 64 15.83 9.39 -4.98
CA ILE A 64 17.22 9.15 -4.52
C ILE A 64 18.18 10.00 -5.34
N MET A 65 18.06 9.96 -6.68
CA MET A 65 18.94 10.71 -7.58
C MET A 65 18.83 12.23 -7.43
N ARG A 66 17.69 12.72 -6.90
CA ARG A 66 17.39 14.15 -6.78
C ARG A 66 17.36 14.65 -5.34
N ASP A 67 17.70 13.80 -4.37
CA ASP A 67 17.66 14.11 -2.93
C ASP A 67 16.28 14.67 -2.52
N ILE A 68 15.22 14.00 -2.96
CA ILE A 68 13.83 14.30 -2.60
C ILE A 68 13.39 13.25 -1.60
N LYS A 69 12.72 13.69 -0.54
CA LYS A 69 12.11 12.81 0.46
C LYS A 69 10.60 12.68 0.18
N PRO A 70 10.12 11.54 -0.38
CA PRO A 70 8.70 11.33 -0.57
C PRO A 70 7.97 11.21 0.77
N SER A 71 6.65 11.37 0.76
CA SER A 71 5.83 11.01 1.91
C SER A 71 5.94 9.50 2.20
N PRO A 72 5.71 9.03 3.44
CA PRO A 72 5.79 7.61 3.77
C PRO A 72 4.90 6.72 2.87
N LEU A 73 3.69 7.20 2.56
CA LEU A 73 2.76 6.51 1.68
C LEU A 73 3.28 6.45 0.23
N CYS A 74 3.75 7.59 -0.30
CA CYS A 74 4.35 7.63 -1.63
C CYS A 74 5.58 6.72 -1.72
N GLN A 75 6.46 6.74 -0.71
CA GLN A 75 7.62 5.86 -0.67
C GLN A 75 7.21 4.39 -0.69
N ALA A 76 6.17 4.00 0.05
CA ALA A 76 5.67 2.64 0.02
C ALA A 76 5.15 2.22 -1.36
N VAL A 77 4.51 3.14 -2.12
CA VAL A 77 4.13 2.88 -3.53
C VAL A 77 5.37 2.72 -4.41
N LEU A 78 6.37 3.60 -4.28
CA LEU A 78 7.63 3.53 -5.04
C LEU A 78 8.39 2.23 -4.76
N ASP A 79 8.44 1.80 -3.51
CA ASP A 79 9.10 0.56 -3.07
C ASP A 79 8.48 -0.70 -3.70
N ASN A 80 7.21 -0.61 -4.11
CA ASN A 80 6.44 -1.69 -4.72
C ASN A 80 6.41 -1.63 -6.25
N MET A 81 6.91 -0.55 -6.87
CA MET A 81 6.90 -0.41 -8.31
C MET A 81 7.67 -1.54 -9.00
N PRO A 82 7.19 -2.05 -10.15
CA PRO A 82 7.91 -3.07 -10.90
C PRO A 82 9.23 -2.47 -11.38
N CYS A 83 10.31 -2.78 -10.66
CA CYS A 83 11.67 -2.33 -10.93
C CYS A 83 12.67 -3.17 -10.11
N PRO A 84 13.96 -3.21 -10.50
CA PRO A 84 14.98 -3.95 -9.76
C PRO A 84 15.13 -3.50 -8.29
N LEU A 85 14.87 -2.22 -7.98
CA LEU A 85 14.96 -1.69 -6.62
C LEU A 85 13.96 -2.35 -5.67
N ARG A 86 12.80 -2.82 -6.16
CA ARG A 86 11.80 -3.55 -5.37
C ARG A 86 12.37 -4.78 -4.65
N ASN A 87 13.41 -5.41 -5.22
CA ASN A 87 14.06 -6.59 -4.64
C ASN A 87 14.95 -6.28 -3.43
N VAL A 88 15.22 -5.00 -3.15
CA VAL A 88 16.02 -4.56 -1.99
C VAL A 88 15.20 -3.75 -0.99
N THR A 89 13.89 -3.62 -1.20
CA THR A 89 12.98 -2.95 -0.24
C THR A 89 12.30 -3.98 0.67
N TRP A 90 11.54 -3.47 1.64
CA TRP A 90 10.70 -4.28 2.52
C TRP A 90 9.68 -5.15 1.76
N TRP A 91 9.35 -4.79 0.53
CA TRP A 91 8.43 -5.56 -0.31
C TRP A 91 8.95 -6.99 -0.58
N SER A 92 10.27 -7.13 -0.78
CA SER A 92 10.91 -8.42 -1.05
C SER A 92 10.68 -9.46 0.06
N LEU A 93 10.33 -9.00 1.27
CA LEU A 93 10.07 -9.82 2.46
C LEU A 93 8.67 -10.47 2.48
N GLN A 94 7.88 -10.35 1.40
CA GLN A 94 6.54 -10.95 1.29
C GLN A 94 5.61 -10.48 2.43
N PRO A 95 5.24 -9.18 2.43
CA PRO A 95 4.55 -8.55 3.55
C PRO A 95 3.19 -9.18 3.85
N ASP A 96 2.91 -9.39 5.13
CA ASP A 96 1.59 -9.80 5.62
C ASP A 96 0.60 -8.62 5.63
N LEU A 97 -0.68 -8.91 5.92
CA LEU A 97 -1.73 -7.91 5.93
C LEU A 97 -1.44 -6.78 6.94
N LEU A 98 -0.88 -7.10 8.11
CA LEU A 98 -0.56 -6.09 9.14
C LEU A 98 0.53 -5.12 8.65
N THR A 99 1.58 -5.63 8.01
CA THR A 99 2.65 -4.82 7.42
C THR A 99 2.09 -3.88 6.35
N LEU A 100 1.19 -4.39 5.51
CA LEU A 100 0.53 -3.60 4.47
C LEU A 100 -0.39 -2.54 5.07
N LEU A 101 -1.19 -2.87 6.09
CA LEU A 101 -2.05 -1.89 6.78
C LEU A 101 -1.24 -0.79 7.46
N ARG A 102 -0.03 -1.08 7.95
CA ARG A 102 0.86 -0.04 8.48
C ARG A 102 1.45 0.87 7.40
N LYS A 103 1.73 0.32 6.22
CA LYS A 103 2.27 1.08 5.07
C LYS A 103 1.20 1.92 4.37
N PHE A 104 -0.01 1.36 4.24
CA PHE A 104 -1.06 1.86 3.35
C PHE A 104 -2.39 2.14 4.05
N GLY A 105 -2.56 1.90 5.35
CA GLY A 105 -3.84 2.06 6.05
C GLY A 105 -4.39 3.50 6.07
N ASN A 106 -3.52 4.49 5.81
CA ASN A 106 -3.91 5.89 5.62
C ASN A 106 -4.26 6.24 4.16
N SER A 107 -4.40 5.25 3.27
CA SER A 107 -4.80 5.48 1.89
C SER A 107 -6.24 5.94 1.80
N GLU A 108 -6.49 6.81 0.81
CA GLU A 108 -7.81 7.27 0.42
C GLU A 108 -8.59 6.12 -0.23
N ALA A 109 -9.78 5.89 0.32
CA ALA A 109 -10.75 4.94 -0.17
C ALA A 109 -12.16 5.52 0.03
N SER A 110 -13.00 5.47 -1.01
CA SER A 110 -14.41 5.91 -0.89
C SER A 110 -15.21 4.95 -0.02
N ASP A 111 -14.93 3.65 -0.12
CA ASP A 111 -15.45 2.64 0.79
C ASP A 111 -14.32 2.20 1.75
N PRO A 112 -14.49 2.31 3.07
CA PRO A 112 -13.45 1.91 4.01
C PRO A 112 -13.06 0.42 3.90
N ARG A 113 -13.92 -0.44 3.32
CA ARG A 113 -13.61 -1.84 3.03
C ARG A 113 -12.53 -2.01 1.98
N ASP A 114 -12.39 -1.05 1.05
CA ASP A 114 -11.38 -1.12 -0.01
C ASP A 114 -9.96 -1.10 0.56
N ASN A 115 -9.74 -0.50 1.75
CA ASN A 115 -8.45 -0.58 2.45
C ASN A 115 -8.02 -2.02 2.74
N ILE A 116 -8.98 -2.87 3.13
CA ILE A 116 -8.67 -4.29 3.34
C ILE A 116 -8.63 -5.03 2.02
N TYR A 117 -9.62 -4.86 1.15
CA TYR A 117 -9.68 -5.63 -0.10
C TYR A 117 -8.45 -5.40 -0.99
N ALA A 118 -8.02 -4.14 -1.10
CA ALA A 118 -6.82 -3.80 -1.84
C ALA A 118 -5.57 -4.46 -1.22
N LEU A 119 -5.41 -4.42 0.10
CA LEU A 119 -4.18 -4.93 0.71
C LEU A 119 -4.17 -6.46 0.82
N LEU A 120 -5.34 -7.09 1.02
CA LEU A 120 -5.47 -8.54 1.10
C LEU A 120 -5.07 -9.25 -0.19
N GLY A 121 -5.39 -8.65 -1.35
CA GLY A 121 -5.04 -9.23 -2.65
C GLY A 121 -3.53 -9.27 -2.93
N ILE A 122 -2.72 -8.62 -2.10
CA ILE A 122 -1.26 -8.56 -2.25
C ILE A 122 -0.51 -8.97 -0.97
N SER A 123 -1.22 -9.46 0.04
CA SER A 123 -0.63 -9.93 1.30
C SER A 123 -0.22 -11.40 1.22
N SER A 124 0.89 -11.76 1.85
CA SER A 124 1.41 -13.13 1.85
C SER A 124 0.51 -14.12 2.61
N ASP A 125 -0.23 -13.64 3.59
CA ASP A 125 -1.24 -14.36 4.36
C ASP A 125 -2.65 -14.30 3.74
N GLY A 126 -2.84 -13.54 2.66
CA GLY A 126 -4.12 -13.34 1.97
C GLY A 126 -4.67 -14.62 1.34
N VAL A 127 -3.81 -15.58 0.99
CA VAL A 127 -4.22 -16.89 0.47
C VAL A 127 -4.99 -17.70 1.53
N LYS A 128 -4.69 -17.53 2.83
CA LYS A 128 -5.49 -18.14 3.91
C LYS A 128 -6.90 -17.56 3.97
N ALA A 129 -7.08 -16.36 3.41
CA ALA A 129 -8.35 -15.67 3.27
C ALA A 129 -9.00 -15.88 1.89
N LEU A 130 -8.71 -16.99 1.17
CA LEU A 130 -9.35 -17.44 -0.10
C LEU A 130 -10.90 -17.34 -0.11
N VAL A 131 -11.53 -17.14 1.04
CA VAL A 131 -12.97 -16.87 1.22
C VAL A 131 -13.35 -15.42 0.88
N LEU A 132 -12.41 -14.49 0.70
CA LEU A 132 -12.64 -13.04 0.51
C LEU A 132 -12.38 -12.52 -0.91
N GLN A 133 -13.06 -13.08 -1.91
CA GLN A 133 -13.36 -12.30 -3.13
C GLN A 133 -14.07 -10.99 -2.73
N PRO A 134 -13.78 -9.83 -3.38
CA PRO A 134 -14.48 -8.56 -3.16
C PRO A 134 -16.00 -8.71 -3.41
N GLY A 135 -16.69 -9.18 -2.39
CA GLY A 135 -18.14 -9.32 -2.36
C GLY A 135 -18.66 -8.20 -1.51
N TYR A 136 -19.12 -7.12 -2.14
CA TYR A 136 -19.72 -5.97 -1.43
C TYR A 136 -21.05 -6.32 -0.74
N THR A 137 -21.54 -7.54 -0.97
CA THR A 137 -22.65 -8.19 -0.26
C THR A 137 -22.24 -8.71 1.12
N LYS A 138 -20.95 -8.85 1.42
CA LYS A 138 -20.46 -9.22 2.76
C LYS A 138 -20.61 -8.06 3.72
N LEU A 139 -21.03 -8.39 4.94
CA LEU A 139 -21.15 -7.42 6.02
C LEU A 139 -19.76 -6.92 6.42
N ALA A 140 -19.60 -5.61 6.62
CA ALA A 140 -18.34 -5.01 7.07
C ALA A 140 -17.75 -5.72 8.31
N ARG A 141 -18.60 -6.21 9.22
CA ARG A 141 -18.17 -6.99 10.40
C ARG A 141 -17.41 -8.27 10.06
N GLN A 142 -17.79 -8.95 8.98
CA GLN A 142 -17.12 -10.18 8.56
C GLN A 142 -15.72 -9.87 8.05
N LEU A 143 -15.56 -8.74 7.34
CA LEU A 143 -14.27 -8.29 6.84
C LEU A 143 -13.33 -7.90 7.99
N VAL A 144 -13.86 -7.18 8.98
CA VAL A 144 -13.12 -6.81 10.20
C VAL A 144 -12.68 -8.06 10.96
N HIS A 145 -13.57 -9.05 11.12
CA HIS A 145 -13.24 -10.31 11.77
C HIS A 145 -12.14 -11.09 11.06
N VAL A 146 -12.25 -11.29 9.73
CA VAL A 146 -11.20 -12.00 8.98
C VAL A 146 -9.86 -11.28 9.08
N ALA A 147 -9.84 -9.96 8.93
CA ALA A 147 -8.60 -9.21 9.06
C ALA A 147 -8.02 -9.31 10.47
N SER A 148 -8.87 -9.32 11.50
CA SER A 148 -8.43 -9.52 12.89
C SER A 148 -7.79 -10.89 13.08
N THR A 149 -8.39 -11.95 12.52
CA THR A 149 -7.84 -13.32 12.56
C THR A 149 -6.49 -13.43 11.86
N LEU A 150 -6.31 -12.76 10.72
CA LEU A 150 -5.02 -12.73 10.02
C LEU A 150 -3.96 -12.00 10.86
N ILE A 151 -4.35 -10.85 11.42
CA ILE A 151 -3.47 -10.00 12.24
C ILE A 151 -3.04 -10.71 13.53
N SER A 152 -3.96 -11.37 14.23
CA SER A 152 -3.67 -12.06 15.49
C SER A 152 -3.06 -13.45 15.31
N GLY A 153 -3.11 -14.00 14.09
CA GLY A 153 -2.70 -15.38 13.81
C GLY A 153 -3.56 -16.45 14.49
N SER A 154 -4.69 -16.07 15.11
CA SER A 154 -5.59 -16.97 15.84
C SER A 154 -7.00 -16.93 15.25
N ILE A 155 -7.57 -18.11 15.01
CA ILE A 155 -8.98 -18.26 14.63
C ILE A 155 -9.81 -18.06 15.90
N ALA A 156 -10.11 -16.81 16.23
CA ALA A 156 -11.04 -16.52 17.30
C ALA A 156 -12.45 -16.98 16.90
N GLU A 157 -13.07 -17.89 17.67
CA GLU A 157 -14.51 -18.15 17.55
C GLU A 157 -15.33 -16.93 18.04
N ALA A 158 -14.70 -16.08 18.86
CA ALA A 158 -15.25 -14.83 19.36
C ALA A 158 -15.35 -13.74 18.28
N PRO A 159 -16.29 -12.78 18.41
CA PRO A 159 -16.34 -11.61 17.56
C PRO A 159 -15.00 -10.85 17.56
N SER A 160 -14.70 -10.15 16.46
CA SER A 160 -13.52 -9.27 16.42
C SER A 160 -13.52 -8.29 17.61
N PRO A 161 -12.36 -8.04 18.26
CA PRO A 161 -12.23 -6.99 19.28
C PRO A 161 -12.41 -5.59 18.69
N PHE A 162 -12.42 -5.45 17.36
CA PHE A 162 -12.62 -4.19 16.67
C PHE A 162 -14.09 -4.06 16.24
N PRO A 163 -14.81 -3.01 16.68
CA PRO A 163 -16.23 -2.84 16.38
C PRO A 163 -16.49 -2.48 14.90
N ASP A 164 -15.53 -1.84 14.24
CA ASP A 164 -15.62 -1.44 12.85
C ASP A 164 -14.24 -1.33 12.17
N MET A 165 -14.27 -1.04 10.87
CA MET A 165 -13.09 -0.89 10.02
C MET A 165 -12.14 0.21 10.51
N THR A 166 -12.71 1.34 10.92
CA THR A 166 -11.95 2.52 11.35
C THR A 166 -11.15 2.21 12.61
N SER A 167 -11.76 1.46 13.52
CA SER A 167 -11.16 1.02 14.78
C SER A 167 -10.03 0.03 14.53
N LEU A 168 -10.22 -0.93 13.63
CA LEU A 168 -9.16 -1.85 13.19
C LEU A 168 -7.97 -1.08 12.58
N LEU A 169 -8.23 -0.21 11.60
CA LEU A 169 -7.19 0.56 10.92
C LEU A 169 -6.39 1.41 11.92
N ARG A 170 -7.08 2.15 12.80
CA ARG A 170 -6.44 2.95 13.84
C ARG A 170 -5.52 2.11 14.73
N SER A 171 -6.00 0.95 15.19
CA SER A 171 -5.22 0.06 16.04
C SER A 171 -3.96 -0.45 15.34
N THR A 172 -4.07 -0.89 14.08
CA THR A 172 -2.92 -1.42 13.34
C THR A 172 -1.84 -0.38 13.03
N MET A 173 -2.23 0.89 12.82
CA MET A 173 -1.32 1.96 12.44
C MET A 173 -0.53 2.54 13.62
N TYR A 174 -1.11 2.57 14.82
CA TYR A 174 -0.53 3.28 15.96
C TYR A 174 -0.10 2.39 17.12
N LEU A 175 -0.50 1.12 17.15
CA LEU A 175 -0.17 0.23 18.26
C LEU A 175 1.06 -0.64 17.95
N PRO A 176 2.00 -0.78 18.91
CA PRO A 176 3.06 -1.79 18.86
C PRO A 176 2.45 -3.19 18.69
N TYR A 177 3.16 -4.10 18.00
CA TYR A 177 2.72 -5.49 17.80
C TYR A 177 2.20 -6.13 19.10
N ALA A 178 2.96 -5.99 20.20
CA ALA A 178 2.61 -6.55 21.50
C ALA A 178 1.25 -6.07 22.06
N ILE A 179 0.80 -4.85 21.74
CA ILE A 179 -0.50 -4.35 22.19
C ILE A 179 -1.64 -4.90 21.32
N ILE A 180 -1.39 -5.12 20.02
CA ILE A 180 -2.36 -5.74 19.13
C ILE A 180 -2.60 -7.19 19.55
N ASP A 181 -1.53 -7.91 19.90
CA ASP A 181 -1.60 -9.29 20.40
C ASP A 181 -2.34 -9.35 21.75
N MET A 182 -2.02 -8.43 22.68
CA MET A 182 -2.76 -8.34 23.95
C MET A 182 -4.25 -8.04 23.74
N ILE A 183 -4.64 -7.13 22.84
CA ILE A 183 -6.05 -6.85 22.56
C ILE A 183 -6.76 -8.10 22.01
N ALA A 184 -6.08 -8.87 21.17
CA ALA A 184 -6.62 -10.14 20.66
C ALA A 184 -6.76 -11.20 21.76
N GLU A 185 -5.88 -11.21 22.76
CA GLU A 185 -5.91 -12.16 23.88
C GLU A 185 -6.89 -11.77 25.00
N THR A 186 -7.06 -10.48 25.30
CA THR A 186 -7.84 -10.03 26.48
C THR A 186 -9.35 -10.33 26.33
N ASP A 187 -9.89 -10.30 25.12
CA ASP A 187 -11.29 -10.62 24.84
C ASP A 187 -11.59 -12.13 24.81
N SER A 188 -10.56 -12.99 24.82
CA SER A 188 -10.71 -14.45 24.94
C SER A 188 -10.91 -14.93 26.39
N VAL A 189 -10.69 -14.06 27.38
CA VAL A 189 -10.70 -14.38 28.81
C VAL A 189 -11.97 -13.90 29.53
N VAL A 190 -12.88 -13.21 28.83
CA VAL A 190 -14.13 -12.64 29.40
C VAL A 190 -15.39 -13.45 29.01
N GLN A 191 -15.24 -14.72 28.63
CA GLN A 191 -16.35 -15.69 28.49
C GLN A 191 -16.11 -16.90 29.39
#